data_AF-A0A162QGQ3-F1
#
_entry.id   AF-A0A162QGQ3-F1
#
_cell.length_a   1.000
_cell.length_b   1.000
_cell.length_c   1.000
_cell.angle_alpha   90.00
_cell.angle_beta   90.00
_cell.angle_gamma   90.00
#
_symmetry.space_group_name_H-M   'P 1'
#
loop_
_entity.id
_entity.type
_entity.pdbx_description
1 polymer ?
#
loop_
_entity_poly.entity_id
_entity_poly.type
_entity_poly.pdbx_seq_one_letter_code
_entity_poly.pdbx_strand_id
1 'polypeptide(L)'
;MHKPIIKALEIIRKYYNIGTHYFSDTEFIPIDGVVRPVMRESVIEKDDLGQERINRMNYEIVTLQALRDKLRCKEIWVVGADRYRNPDEDLPTDFEERREENYKALKQPLDSEEFINNINQAMYNGLTKLDNSMPKNPKVRL
;
A
#
# COMPACT_ATOMS: atom_id res chain seq x y z
N MET A 1 9.53 -17.05 -3.03
CA MET A 1 8.75 -15.78 -3.08
C MET A 1 7.50 -15.95 -2.22
N HIS A 2 7.34 -15.14 -1.17
CA HIS A 2 6.20 -15.22 -0.25
C HIS A 2 5.00 -14.45 -0.84
N LYS A 3 3.94 -15.15 -1.26
CA LYS A 3 2.73 -14.56 -1.92
C LYS A 3 1.45 -14.84 -1.12
N PRO A 4 1.34 -14.37 0.14
CA PRO A 4 0.26 -14.76 1.05
C PRO A 4 -1.11 -14.32 0.56
N ILE A 5 -1.22 -13.12 -0.01
CA ILE A 5 -2.50 -12.58 -0.54
C ILE A 5 -2.97 -13.33 -1.79
N ILE A 6 -2.04 -13.75 -2.66
CA ILE A 6 -2.42 -14.56 -3.84
C ILE A 6 -2.99 -15.90 -3.41
N LYS A 7 -2.33 -16.58 -2.45
CA LYS A 7 -2.86 -17.83 -1.87
C LYS A 7 -4.21 -17.62 -1.17
N ALA A 8 -4.39 -16.50 -0.47
CA ALA A 8 -5.67 -16.15 0.13
C ALA A 8 -6.78 -15.98 -0.91
N LEU A 9 -6.49 -15.33 -2.04
CA LEU A 9 -7.44 -15.20 -3.15
C LEU A 9 -7.80 -16.54 -3.79
N GLU A 10 -6.87 -17.49 -3.87
CA GLU A 10 -7.15 -18.85 -4.34
C GLU A 10 -8.16 -19.56 -3.43
N ILE A 11 -8.01 -19.43 -2.11
CA ILE A 11 -8.96 -19.94 -1.13
C ILE A 11 -10.32 -19.27 -1.29
N ILE A 12 -10.38 -17.94 -1.37
CA ILE A 12 -11.66 -17.21 -1.56
C ILE A 12 -12.36 -17.68 -2.84
N ARG A 13 -11.61 -17.85 -3.93
CA ARG A 13 -12.14 -18.38 -5.20
C ARG A 13 -12.69 -19.79 -5.05
N LYS A 14 -12.02 -20.67 -4.30
CA LYS A 14 -12.48 -22.04 -4.02
C LYS A 14 -13.81 -22.05 -3.26
N TYR A 15 -14.00 -21.10 -2.34
CA TYR A 15 -15.20 -20.98 -1.50
C TYR A 15 -16.28 -20.02 -2.04
N TYR A 16 -16.09 -19.44 -3.23
CA TYR A 16 -16.97 -18.39 -3.77
C TYR A 16 -18.46 -18.77 -3.81
N ASN A 17 -18.78 -20.01 -4.16
CA ASN A 17 -20.15 -20.53 -4.22
C ASN A 17 -20.53 -21.39 -3.00
N ILE A 18 -19.70 -21.41 -1.95
CA ILE A 18 -19.91 -22.23 -0.75
C ILE A 18 -20.48 -21.34 0.35
N GLY A 19 -21.73 -21.61 0.75
CA GLY A 19 -22.46 -20.84 1.77
C GLY A 19 -22.06 -21.13 3.23
N THR A 20 -20.85 -21.62 3.50
CA THR A 20 -20.41 -21.93 4.87
C THR A 20 -20.01 -20.66 5.63
N HIS A 21 -20.27 -20.64 6.94
CA HIS A 21 -19.86 -19.53 7.82
C HIS A 21 -18.35 -19.59 8.13
N TYR A 22 -17.81 -20.80 8.26
CA TYR A 22 -16.40 -21.06 8.54
C TYR A 22 -15.73 -21.76 7.36
N PHE A 23 -14.41 -21.60 7.24
CA PHE A 23 -13.60 -22.48 6.38
C PHE A 23 -13.52 -23.89 6.97
N SER A 24 -13.16 -24.86 6.13
CA SER A 24 -12.91 -26.23 6.60
C SER A 24 -11.61 -26.28 7.38
N ASP A 25 -11.59 -27.06 8.46
CA ASP A 25 -10.39 -27.29 9.28
C ASP A 25 -9.30 -28.08 8.55
N THR A 26 -9.65 -28.71 7.44
CA THR A 26 -8.72 -29.44 6.58
C THR A 26 -8.01 -28.52 5.59
N GLU A 27 -8.47 -27.29 5.44
CA GLU A 27 -7.93 -26.32 4.51
C GLU A 27 -6.85 -25.46 5.20
N PHE A 28 -5.71 -25.28 4.55
CA PHE A 28 -4.72 -24.32 5.02
C PHE A 28 -5.14 -22.90 4.62
N ILE A 29 -5.48 -22.07 5.60
CA ILE A 29 -5.87 -20.67 5.39
C ILE A 29 -4.70 -19.75 5.76
N PRO A 30 -4.15 -18.96 4.81
CA PRO A 30 -3.02 -18.10 5.11
C PRO A 30 -3.44 -16.91 5.97
N ILE A 31 -3.00 -16.90 7.24
CA ILE A 31 -3.22 -15.79 8.18
C ILE A 31 -2.05 -14.80 8.13
N ASP A 32 -0.81 -15.31 8.13
CA ASP A 32 0.39 -14.46 8.14
C ASP A 32 0.58 -13.74 6.81
N GLY A 33 0.78 -12.42 6.89
CA GLY A 33 0.90 -11.56 5.71
C GLY A 33 -0.42 -11.23 5.00
N VAL A 34 -1.56 -11.72 5.50
CA VAL A 34 -2.91 -11.36 5.04
C VAL A 34 -3.66 -10.61 6.12
N VAL A 35 -3.70 -11.17 7.33
CA VAL A 35 -4.45 -10.63 8.47
C VAL A 35 -3.49 -9.90 9.40
N ARG A 36 -3.76 -8.60 9.63
CA ARG A 36 -3.02 -7.79 10.60
C ARG A 36 -3.26 -8.34 12.02
N PRO A 37 -2.26 -8.32 12.93
CA PRO A 37 -2.41 -8.87 14.29
C PRO A 37 -3.65 -8.38 15.03
N VAL A 38 -3.94 -7.08 14.93
CA VAL A 38 -5.10 -6.43 15.57
C VAL A 38 -6.45 -6.98 15.09
N MET A 39 -6.51 -7.50 13.85
CA MET A 39 -7.75 -8.03 13.25
C MET A 39 -7.88 -9.55 13.45
N ARG A 40 -6.89 -10.22 14.04
CA ARG A 40 -6.90 -11.68 14.19
C ARG A 40 -8.07 -12.16 15.04
N GLU A 41 -8.39 -11.45 16.12
CA GLU A 41 -9.50 -11.81 17.02
C GLU A 41 -10.88 -11.68 16.35
N SER A 42 -11.01 -10.87 15.30
CA SER A 42 -12.26 -10.77 14.53
C SER A 42 -12.38 -11.86 13.46
N VAL A 43 -11.26 -12.50 13.09
CA VAL A 43 -11.20 -13.50 12.01
C VAL A 43 -11.17 -14.92 12.58
N ILE A 44 -10.48 -15.12 13.70
CA ILE A 44 -10.33 -16.40 14.38
C ILE A 44 -11.29 -16.40 15.58
N GLU A 45 -12.33 -17.21 15.48
CA GLU A 45 -13.33 -17.43 16.52
C GLU A 45 -13.06 -18.78 17.21
N LYS A 46 -13.51 -18.94 18.45
CA LYS A 46 -13.50 -20.24 19.14
C LYS A 46 -14.91 -20.80 19.15
N ASP A 47 -15.06 -22.06 18.75
CA ASP A 47 -16.34 -22.75 18.86
C ASP A 47 -16.63 -23.20 20.31
N ASP A 48 -17.80 -23.82 20.51
CA ASP A 48 -18.24 -24.32 21.82
C ASP A 48 -17.29 -25.38 22.43
N LEU A 49 -16.44 -26.01 21.59
CA LEU A 49 -15.42 -26.97 22.00
C LEU A 49 -14.05 -26.32 22.21
N GLY A 50 -13.95 -25.00 22.06
CA GLY A 50 -12.72 -24.22 22.16
C GLY A 50 -11.78 -24.37 20.96
N GLN A 51 -12.23 -24.97 19.86
CA GLN A 51 -11.44 -25.09 18.63
C GLN A 51 -11.45 -23.78 17.85
N GLU A 52 -10.30 -23.40 17.31
CA GLU A 52 -10.19 -22.22 16.46
C GLU A 52 -10.83 -22.46 15.10
N ARG A 53 -11.78 -21.60 14.73
CA ARG A 53 -12.46 -21.56 13.45
C ARG A 53 -12.21 -20.23 12.78
N ILE A 54 -11.99 -20.24 11.48
CA ILE A 54 -11.78 -19.01 10.71
C ILE A 54 -13.10 -18.59 10.10
N ASN A 55 -13.62 -17.45 10.54
CA ASN A 55 -14.82 -16.84 9.98
C ASN A 55 -14.54 -16.43 8.53
N ARG A 56 -15.25 -17.07 7.59
CA ARG A 56 -15.02 -16.89 6.15
C ARG A 56 -15.29 -15.45 5.72
N MET A 57 -16.42 -14.87 6.16
CA MET A 57 -16.81 -13.53 5.78
C MET A 57 -15.80 -12.49 6.27
N ASN A 58 -15.39 -12.58 7.54
CA ASN A 58 -14.41 -11.64 8.10
C ASN A 58 -13.04 -11.79 7.45
N TYR A 59 -12.62 -13.03 7.16
CA TYR A 59 -11.38 -13.29 6.44
C TYR A 59 -11.41 -12.72 5.01
N GLU A 60 -12.51 -12.90 4.28
CA GLU A 60 -12.69 -12.36 2.92
C GLU A 60 -12.57 -10.84 2.91
N ILE A 61 -13.25 -10.17 3.85
CA ILE A 61 -13.20 -8.70 3.99
C ILE A 61 -11.76 -8.24 4.26
N VAL A 62 -11.07 -8.84 5.23
CA VAL A 62 -9.69 -8.47 5.57
C VAL A 62 -8.74 -8.75 4.41
N THR A 63 -8.91 -9.87 3.70
CA THR A 63 -8.10 -10.22 2.53
C THR A 63 -8.29 -9.21 1.40
N LEU A 64 -9.53 -8.80 1.11
CA LEU A 64 -9.81 -7.80 0.09
C LEU A 64 -9.31 -6.40 0.47
N GLN A 65 -9.34 -6.05 1.76
CA GLN A 65 -8.70 -4.83 2.27
C GLN A 65 -7.18 -4.88 2.06
N ALA A 66 -6.54 -6.00 2.41
CA ALA A 66 -5.11 -6.19 2.19
C ALA A 66 -4.75 -6.13 0.70
N LEU A 67 -5.55 -6.76 -0.18
CA LEU A 67 -5.38 -6.68 -1.62
C LEU A 67 -5.48 -5.23 -2.12
N ARG A 68 -6.47 -4.48 -1.66
CA ARG A 68 -6.63 -3.05 -2.01
C ARG A 68 -5.39 -2.25 -1.64
N ASP A 69 -4.85 -2.44 -0.44
CA ASP A 69 -3.65 -1.73 0.01
C ASP A 69 -2.46 -2.06 -0.90
N LYS A 70 -2.29 -3.32 -1.26
CA LYS A 70 -1.18 -3.79 -2.11
C LYS A 70 -1.29 -3.35 -3.57
N LEU A 71 -2.51 -3.28 -4.10
CA LEU A 71 -2.77 -2.68 -5.42
C LEU A 71 -2.43 -1.19 -5.44
N ARG A 72 -2.74 -0.45 -4.37
CA ARG A 72 -2.44 0.99 -4.28
C ARG A 72 -0.94 1.28 -4.27
N CYS A 73 -0.16 0.43 -3.62
CA CYS A 73 1.31 0.53 -3.60
C CYS A 73 1.97 -0.16 -4.81
N LYS A 74 1.20 -0.69 -5.76
CA LYS A 74 1.67 -1.45 -6.93
C LYS A 74 2.59 -2.64 -6.59
N GLU A 75 2.49 -3.18 -5.38
CA GLU A 75 3.17 -4.43 -4.99
C GLU A 75 2.47 -5.65 -5.61
N ILE A 76 1.15 -5.53 -5.82
CA ILE A 76 0.37 -6.40 -6.68
C ILE A 76 -0.15 -5.53 -7.82
N TRP A 77 -0.13 -6.05 -9.04
CA TRP A 77 -0.68 -5.41 -10.22
C TRP A 77 -1.55 -6.39 -11.01
N VAL A 78 -2.40 -5.84 -11.87
CA VAL A 78 -3.31 -6.61 -12.71
C VAL A 78 -2.95 -6.34 -14.16
N VAL A 79 -2.63 -7.41 -14.89
CA VAL A 79 -2.36 -7.33 -16.33
C VAL A 79 -3.59 -6.79 -17.06
N GLY A 80 -3.39 -5.76 -17.87
CA GLY A 80 -4.46 -5.07 -18.62
C GLY A 80 -5.23 -4.01 -17.83
N ALA A 81 -4.94 -3.78 -16.55
CA ALA A 81 -5.52 -2.68 -15.79
C ALA A 81 -4.70 -1.41 -15.99
N ASP A 82 -5.31 -0.28 -16.36
CA ASP A 82 -4.56 0.98 -16.55
C ASP A 82 -4.00 1.54 -15.22
N ARG A 83 -4.87 1.72 -14.21
CA ARG A 83 -4.49 2.30 -12.92
C ARG A 83 -3.58 1.42 -12.06
N TYR A 84 -3.74 0.10 -12.15
CA TYR A 84 -3.03 -0.89 -11.33
C TYR A 84 -2.13 -1.78 -12.20
N ARG A 85 -1.56 -1.23 -13.28
CA ARG A 85 -0.57 -1.90 -14.15
C ARG A 85 0.75 -2.13 -13.43
N ASN A 86 1.60 -2.92 -14.08
CA ASN A 86 2.97 -3.14 -13.66
C ASN A 86 3.69 -1.79 -13.46
N PRO A 87 4.29 -1.50 -12.30
CA PRO A 87 5.05 -0.27 -12.09
C PRO A 87 6.22 -0.09 -13.07
N ASP A 88 6.79 -1.18 -13.60
CA ASP A 88 7.85 -1.10 -14.62
C ASP A 88 7.35 -0.49 -15.95
N GLU A 89 6.05 -0.55 -16.21
CA GLU A 89 5.40 0.03 -17.39
C GLU A 89 4.96 1.49 -17.16
N ASP A 90 5.26 2.07 -15.99
CA ASP A 90 4.95 3.48 -15.74
C ASP A 90 5.89 4.43 -16.48
N LEU A 91 7.09 3.96 -16.84
CA LEU A 91 8.05 4.71 -17.63
C LEU A 91 7.93 4.36 -19.12
N PRO A 92 7.96 5.36 -20.01
CA PRO A 92 8.16 5.13 -21.44
C PRO A 92 9.43 4.30 -21.71
N THR A 93 9.41 3.44 -22.72
CA THR A 93 10.59 2.61 -23.06
C THR A 93 11.79 3.42 -23.51
N ASP A 94 11.57 4.65 -24.00
CA ASP A 94 12.58 5.63 -24.40
C ASP A 94 12.95 6.61 -23.26
N PHE A 95 12.53 6.35 -22.01
CA PHE A 95 12.76 7.27 -20.89
C PHE A 95 14.25 7.56 -20.66
N GLU A 96 15.10 6.54 -20.70
CA GLU A 96 16.55 6.70 -20.55
C GLU A 96 17.17 7.48 -21.71
N GLU A 97 16.73 7.23 -22.95
CA GLU A 97 17.20 7.94 -24.13
C GLU A 97 16.81 9.42 -24.10
N ARG A 98 15.62 9.74 -23.57
CA ARG A 98 15.07 11.09 -23.47
C ARG A 98 15.19 11.70 -22.08
N ARG A 99 16.08 11.18 -21.24
CA ARG A 99 16.18 11.59 -19.83
C ARG A 99 16.38 13.10 -19.69
N GLU A 100 17.25 13.72 -20.48
CA GLU A 100 17.49 15.16 -20.46
C GLU A 100 16.24 15.98 -20.83
N GLU A 101 15.53 15.58 -21.89
CA GLU A 101 14.31 16.25 -22.34
C GLU A 101 13.19 16.14 -21.30
N ASN A 102 13.00 14.96 -20.74
CA ASN A 102 12.01 14.67 -19.70
C ASN A 102 12.25 15.52 -18.44
N TYR A 103 13.49 15.56 -17.96
CA TYR A 103 13.85 16.34 -16.77
C TYR A 103 13.72 17.85 -17.01
N LYS A 104 14.11 18.31 -18.20
CA LYS A 104 13.92 19.71 -18.61
C LYS A 104 12.44 20.10 -18.65
N ALA A 105 11.57 19.24 -19.17
CA ALA A 105 10.12 19.46 -19.19
C ALA A 105 9.53 19.55 -17.76
N LEU A 106 10.04 18.75 -16.82
CA LEU A 106 9.67 18.79 -15.41
C LEU A 106 10.31 19.95 -14.63
N LYS A 107 11.23 20.71 -15.25
CA LYS A 107 12.06 21.75 -14.61
C LYS A 107 12.84 21.20 -13.41
N GLN A 108 13.33 19.98 -13.52
CA GLN A 108 14.14 19.31 -12.50
C GLN A 108 15.59 19.16 -12.97
N PRO A 109 16.58 19.22 -12.05
CA PRO A 109 17.97 18.96 -12.40
C PRO A 109 18.19 17.47 -12.67
N LEU A 110 19.14 17.17 -13.57
CA LEU A 110 19.56 15.80 -13.87
C LEU A 110 20.30 15.15 -12.70
N ASP A 111 21.02 15.97 -11.95
CA ASP A 111 21.81 15.57 -10.80
C ASP A 111 20.93 15.46 -9.54
N SER A 112 21.04 14.32 -8.87
CA SER A 112 20.25 14.04 -7.67
C SER A 112 20.68 14.88 -6.47
N GLU A 113 21.97 15.23 -6.36
CA GLU A 113 22.45 16.05 -5.24
C GLU A 113 21.96 17.49 -5.37
N GLU A 114 21.96 18.04 -6.59
CA GLU A 114 21.38 19.36 -6.88
C GLU A 114 19.88 19.42 -6.51
N PHE A 115 19.11 18.39 -6.88
CA PHE A 115 17.69 18.29 -6.50
C PHE A 115 17.50 18.31 -4.98
N ILE A 116 18.26 17.47 -4.26
CA ILE A 116 18.18 17.35 -2.79
C ILE A 116 18.58 18.68 -2.13
N ASN A 117 19.66 19.31 -2.59
CA ASN A 117 20.13 20.58 -2.07
C ASN A 117 19.09 21.68 -2.26
N ASN A 118 18.44 21.75 -3.42
CA ASN A 118 17.38 22.71 -3.70
C ASN A 118 16.19 22.54 -2.74
N ILE A 119 15.76 21.31 -2.45
CA ILE A 119 14.69 21.03 -1.48
C ILE A 119 15.11 21.46 -0.07
N ASN A 120 16.30 21.06 0.37
CA ASN A 120 16.79 21.41 1.70
C ASN A 120 16.88 22.92 1.89
N GLN A 121 17.41 23.65 0.90
CA GLN A 121 17.48 25.11 0.94
C GLN A 121 16.09 25.75 0.97
N ALA A 122 15.13 25.25 0.18
CA ALA A 122 13.75 25.74 0.22
C ALA A 122 13.12 25.55 1.60
N MET A 123 13.35 24.40 2.24
CA MET A 123 12.89 24.10 3.59
C MET A 123 13.53 25.03 4.63
N TYR A 124 14.86 25.18 4.63
CA TYR A 124 15.57 26.08 5.55
C TYR A 124 15.06 27.52 5.41
N ASN A 125 14.97 28.02 4.17
CA ASN A 125 14.47 29.36 3.91
C ASN A 125 13.02 29.53 4.39
N GLY A 126 12.17 28.52 4.21
CA GLY A 126 10.79 28.51 4.70
C GLY A 126 10.72 28.61 6.23
N LEU A 127 11.51 27.79 6.94
CA LEU A 127 11.59 27.80 8.40
C LEU A 127 12.15 29.12 8.92
N THR A 128 13.21 29.65 8.33
CA THR A 128 13.78 30.95 8.71
C THR A 128 12.81 32.10 8.47
N LYS A 129 12.05 32.08 7.36
CA LYS A 129 11.00 33.09 7.12
C LYS A 129 9.89 32.98 8.17
N LEU A 130 9.46 31.77 8.49
CA LEU A 130 8.45 31.54 9.50
C LEU A 130 8.91 32.09 10.85
N ASP A 131 10.08 31.67 11.33
CA ASP A 131 10.68 32.11 12.60
C ASP A 131 10.79 33.63 12.69
N ASN A 132 11.30 34.29 11.65
CA ASN A 132 11.40 35.76 11.62
C ASN A 132 10.05 36.48 11.59
N SER A 133 9.01 35.86 11.02
CA SER A 133 7.68 36.45 10.89
C SER A 133 6.81 36.22 12.12
N MET A 134 7.05 35.15 12.88
CA MET A 134 6.24 34.72 14.02
C MET A 134 6.15 35.79 15.13
N PRO A 135 7.25 36.41 15.60
CA PRO A 135 7.19 37.48 16.61
C PRO A 135 6.44 38.74 16.16
N LYS A 136 6.34 38.95 14.84
CA LYS A 136 5.68 40.12 14.24
C LYS A 136 4.23 39.82 13.83
N ASN A 137 3.76 38.61 14.07
CA ASN A 137 2.44 38.17 13.62
C ASN A 137 1.38 38.57 14.66
N PRO A 138 0.49 39.53 14.36
CA PRO A 138 -0.53 40.00 15.31
C PRO A 138 -1.59 38.94 15.64
N LYS A 139 -1.64 37.84 14.89
CA LYS A 139 -2.53 36.70 15.14
C LYS A 139 -1.91 35.62 16.03
N VAL A 140 -0.64 35.75 16.40
CA VAL A 140 0.08 34.80 17.25
C VAL A 140 0.37 35.49 18.59
N ARG A 141 -0.13 34.92 19.68
CA ARG A 141 0.29 35.27 21.04
C ARG A 141 1.44 34.35 21.43
N LEU A 142 2.60 34.93 21.73
CA LEU A 142 3.72 34.25 22.37
C LEU A 142 3.46 34.10 23.88
#